data_AF-Q28KV5-F1
#
_entry.id   AF-Q28KV5-F1
#
_cell.length_a   1.000
_cell.length_b   1.000
_cell.length_c   1.000
_cell.angle_alpha   90.00
_cell.angle_beta   90.00
_cell.angle_gamma   90.00
#
_symmetry.space_group_name_H-M   'P 1'
#
loop_
_entity.id
_entity.type
_entity.pdbx_description
1 polymer ?
#
loop_
_entity_poly.entity_id
_entity_poly.type
_entity_poly.pdbx_seq_one_letter_code
_entity_poly.pdbx_strand_id
1 'polypeptide(L)'
;MIAILLPILELAVLAALGLMVGAMIYTSFVEIPVRQKLDGPAQLLNWQLVFRVASGFLKPFGIGLFPLFLVVWFLSGNWLWGLSAALLIAIQPFTALFIAKTNAALIEINPKEATEATKTLIRGWDRLHHMRTVLITSSFTIALIAHVQTA
;
A
#
# COMPACT_ATOMS: atom_id res chain seq x y z
N MET A 1 -13.04 -27.66 14.66
CA MET A 1 -13.41 -26.29 14.26
C MET A 1 -12.18 -25.47 13.84
N ILE A 2 -11.16 -25.32 14.70
CA ILE A 2 -9.92 -24.56 14.37
C ILE A 2 -9.20 -25.11 13.13
N ALA A 3 -9.09 -26.44 12.99
CA ALA A 3 -8.41 -27.09 11.86
C ALA A 3 -9.02 -26.78 10.47
N ILE A 4 -10.28 -26.37 10.41
CA ILE A 4 -10.95 -25.96 9.15
C ILE A 4 -10.97 -24.44 9.02
N LEU A 5 -11.15 -23.73 10.14
CA LEU A 5 -11.28 -22.28 10.14
C LEU A 5 -9.96 -21.57 9.84
N LEU A 6 -8.83 -22.06 10.36
CA LEU A 6 -7.53 -21.38 10.21
C LEU A 6 -7.10 -21.25 8.73
N PRO A 7 -7.09 -22.30 7.90
CA PRO A 7 -6.72 -22.16 6.48
C PRO A 7 -7.63 -21.19 5.71
N ILE A 8 -8.92 -21.13 6.06
CA ILE A 8 -9.87 -20.18 5.46
C ILE A 8 -9.51 -18.74 5.83
N LEU A 9 -9.17 -18.49 7.09
CA LEU A 9 -8.76 -17.16 7.55
C LEU A 9 -7.42 -16.75 6.92
N GLU A 10 -6.45 -17.66 6.84
CA GLU A 10 -5.16 -17.43 6.17
C GLU A 10 -5.36 -17.08 4.70
N LEU A 11 -6.20 -17.83 3.97
CA LEU A 11 -6.51 -17.55 2.57
C LEU A 11 -7.22 -16.21 2.41
N ALA A 12 -8.16 -15.87 3.30
CA ALA A 12 -8.84 -14.57 3.28
C ALA A 12 -7.86 -13.41 3.49
N VAL A 13 -6.90 -13.56 4.41
CA VAL A 13 -5.83 -12.57 4.63
C VAL A 13 -4.94 -12.46 3.38
N LEU A 14 -4.51 -13.58 2.80
CA LEU A 14 -3.67 -13.58 1.60
C LEU A 14 -4.38 -12.95 0.41
N ALA A 15 -5.66 -13.26 0.20
CA ALA A 15 -6.46 -12.67 -0.87
C ALA A 15 -6.57 -11.14 -0.70
N ALA A 16 -6.93 -10.68 0.50
CA ALA A 16 -7.04 -9.26 0.79
C ALA A 16 -5.69 -8.53 0.66
N LEU A 17 -4.62 -9.08 1.23
CA LEU A 17 -3.28 -8.50 1.12
C LEU A 17 -2.76 -8.52 -0.32
N GLY A 18 -3.03 -9.59 -1.06
CA GLY A 18 -2.68 -9.74 -2.47
C GLY A 18 -3.33 -8.68 -3.36
N LEU A 19 -4.60 -8.33 -3.11
CA LEU A 19 -5.27 -7.22 -3.80
C LEU A 19 -4.56 -5.88 -3.55
N MET A 20 -4.12 -5.63 -2.30
CA MET A 20 -3.37 -4.41 -1.99
C MET A 20 -1.99 -4.39 -2.66
N VAL A 21 -1.27 -5.51 -2.64
CA VAL A 21 0.02 -5.65 -3.34
C VAL A 21 -0.17 -5.40 -4.83
N GLY A 22 -1.18 -6.01 -5.44
CA GLY A 22 -1.52 -5.79 -6.85
C GLY A 22 -1.76 -4.31 -7.17
N ALA A 23 -2.53 -3.60 -6.33
CA ALA A 23 -2.77 -2.17 -6.50
C ALA A 23 -1.49 -1.33 -6.38
N MET A 24 -0.60 -1.64 -5.43
CA MET A 24 0.67 -0.92 -5.25
C MET A 24 1.67 -1.21 -6.38
N ILE A 25 1.73 -2.45 -6.86
CA ILE A 25 2.51 -2.84 -8.04
C ILE A 25 1.98 -2.12 -9.28
N TYR A 26 0.67 -2.12 -9.52
CA TYR A 26 0.06 -1.37 -10.62
C TYR A 26 0.43 0.11 -10.56
N THR A 27 0.29 0.74 -9.38
CA THR A 27 0.63 2.15 -9.20
C THR A 27 2.10 2.41 -9.52
N SER A 28 2.99 1.56 -9.02
CA SER A 28 4.45 1.67 -9.22
C SER A 28 4.87 1.46 -10.66
N PHE A 29 4.39 0.41 -11.34
CA PHE A 29 4.94 -0.03 -12.62
C PHE A 29 4.13 0.45 -13.83
N VAL A 30 2.89 0.87 -13.64
CA VAL A 30 2.00 1.31 -14.72
C VAL A 30 1.65 2.78 -14.56
N GLU A 31 1.04 3.13 -13.43
CA GLU A 31 0.48 4.47 -13.25
C GLU A 31 1.56 5.55 -13.16
N ILE A 32 2.58 5.35 -12.32
CA ILE A 32 3.70 6.29 -12.16
C ILE A 32 4.44 6.51 -13.50
N PRO A 33 4.89 5.47 -14.23
CA PRO A 33 5.59 5.67 -15.50
C PRO A 33 4.75 6.37 -16.57
N VAL A 34 3.44 6.12 -16.61
CA VAL A 34 2.53 6.82 -17.54
C VAL A 34 2.36 8.28 -17.13
N ARG A 35 2.09 8.55 -15.84
CA ARG A 35 1.95 9.92 -15.31
C ARG A 35 3.22 10.76 -15.47
N GLN A 36 4.41 10.15 -15.42
CA GLN A 36 5.67 10.84 -15.65
C GLN A 36 5.85 11.37 -17.09
N LYS A 37 5.05 10.91 -18.06
CA LYS A 37 5.06 11.39 -19.44
C LYS A 37 4.17 12.61 -19.69
N LEU A 38 3.34 12.98 -18.71
CA LEU A 38 2.42 14.12 -18.82
C LEU A 38 3.14 15.44 -18.56
N ASP A 39 2.60 16.54 -19.10
CA ASP A 39 3.05 17.89 -18.75
C ASP A 39 2.72 18.24 -17.28
N GLY A 40 3.27 19.34 -16.75
CA GLY A 40 3.11 19.70 -15.33
C GLY A 40 1.64 19.73 -14.87
N PRO A 41 0.76 20.49 -15.55
CA PRO A 41 -0.66 20.54 -15.22
C PRO A 41 -1.37 19.19 -15.30
N ALA A 42 -1.20 18.44 -16.39
CA ALA A 42 -1.86 17.14 -16.56
C ALA A 42 -1.31 16.08 -15.59
N GLN A 43 -0.01 16.13 -15.29
CA GLN A 43 0.64 15.24 -14.32
C GLN A 43 0.05 15.43 -12.92
N LEU A 44 -0.06 16.68 -12.45
CA LEU A 44 -0.63 16.96 -11.14
C LEU A 44 -2.13 16.61 -11.10
N LEU A 45 -2.89 16.97 -12.14
CA LEU A 45 -4.31 16.64 -12.22
C LEU A 45 -4.54 15.12 -12.15
N ASN A 46 -3.79 14.35 -12.93
CA ASN A 46 -3.85 12.89 -12.89
C ASN A 46 -3.53 12.35 -11.50
N TRP A 47 -2.46 12.83 -10.86
CA TRP A 47 -2.10 12.43 -9.50
C TRP A 47 -3.25 12.72 -8.51
N GLN A 48 -3.84 13.92 -8.54
CA GLN A 48 -4.91 14.30 -7.61
C GLN A 48 -6.19 13.47 -7.78
N LEU A 49 -6.59 13.21 -9.03
CA LEU A 49 -7.78 12.40 -9.35
C LEU A 49 -7.62 10.99 -8.82
N VAL A 50 -6.48 10.35 -9.09
CA VAL A 50 -6.24 8.98 -8.64
C VAL A 50 -6.02 8.91 -7.13
N PHE A 51 -5.17 9.78 -6.57
CA PHE A 51 -4.80 9.75 -5.16
C PHE A 51 -6.02 9.84 -4.24
N ARG A 52 -6.99 10.71 -4.53
CA ARG A 52 -8.19 10.88 -3.68
C ARG A 52 -9.01 9.59 -3.61
N VAL A 53 -9.22 8.94 -4.75
CA VAL A 53 -9.99 7.68 -4.82
C VAL A 53 -9.19 6.54 -4.18
N ALA A 54 -7.93 6.37 -4.59
CA ALA A 54 -7.07 5.30 -4.10
C ALA A 54 -6.83 5.39 -2.59
N SER A 55 -6.55 6.58 -2.05
CA SER A 55 -6.35 6.78 -0.62
C SER A 55 -7.64 6.58 0.18
N GLY A 56 -8.80 6.97 -0.37
CA GLY A 56 -10.10 6.75 0.25
C GLY A 56 -10.46 5.27 0.39
N PHE A 57 -9.97 4.42 -0.51
CA PHE A 57 -10.22 2.97 -0.48
C PHE A 57 -9.12 2.17 0.23
N LEU A 58 -7.85 2.33 -0.18
CA LEU A 58 -6.76 1.46 0.27
C LEU A 58 -6.37 1.68 1.74
N LYS A 59 -6.49 2.91 2.25
CA LYS A 59 -6.15 3.21 3.64
C LYS A 59 -7.10 2.51 4.64
N PRO A 60 -8.44 2.68 4.56
CA PRO A 60 -9.34 1.97 5.47
C PRO A 60 -9.31 0.46 5.23
N PHE A 61 -9.15 0.00 3.99
CA PHE A 61 -9.02 -1.43 3.70
C PHE A 61 -7.82 -2.06 4.43
N GLY A 62 -6.64 -1.43 4.37
CA GLY A 62 -5.45 -1.90 5.08
C GLY A 62 -5.59 -1.87 6.60
N ILE A 63 -6.25 -0.85 7.16
CA ILE A 63 -6.53 -0.77 8.62
C ILE A 63 -7.51 -1.88 9.03
N GLY A 64 -8.57 -2.11 8.24
CA GLY A 64 -9.58 -3.13 8.51
C GLY A 64 -9.04 -4.56 8.39
N LEU A 65 -7.97 -4.78 7.62
CA LEU A 65 -7.31 -6.08 7.50
C LEU A 65 -6.49 -6.46 8.74
N PHE A 66 -6.07 -5.49 9.55
CA PHE A 66 -5.15 -5.71 10.66
C PHE A 66 -5.69 -6.66 11.77
N PRO A 67 -6.95 -6.54 12.24
CA PRO A 67 -7.49 -7.49 13.22
C PRO A 67 -7.49 -8.94 12.72
N LEU A 68 -7.76 -9.15 11.43
CA LEU A 68 -7.77 -10.50 10.84
C LEU A 68 -6.36 -11.10 10.84
N PHE A 69 -5.34 -10.27 10.55
CA PHE A 69 -3.92 -10.65 10.68
C PHE A 69 -3.57 -11.08 12.11
N LEU A 70 -4.04 -10.35 13.12
CA LEU A 70 -3.79 -10.68 14.53
C LEU A 70 -4.44 -12.01 14.93
N VAL A 71 -5.67 -12.25 14.46
CA VAL A 71 -6.37 -13.52 14.70
C VAL A 71 -5.62 -14.68 14.06
N VAL A 72 -5.19 -14.54 12.80
CA VAL A 72 -4.41 -15.58 12.12
C VAL A 72 -3.07 -15.84 12.82
N TRP A 73 -2.35 -14.78 13.23
CA TRP A 73 -1.10 -14.95 13.97
C TRP A 73 -1.31 -15.68 15.30
N PHE A 74 -2.32 -15.28 16.07
CA PHE A 74 -2.62 -15.91 17.36
C PHE A 74 -3.03 -17.39 17.21
N LEU A 75 -3.88 -17.72 16.24
CA LEU A 75 -4.40 -19.07 16.04
C LEU A 75 -3.37 -20.02 15.40
N SER A 76 -2.53 -19.52 14.50
CA SER A 76 -1.50 -20.34 13.85
C SER A 76 -0.29 -20.61 14.76
N GLY A 77 0.00 -19.72 15.71
CA GLY A 77 1.25 -19.75 16.49
C GLY A 77 2.51 -19.49 15.65
N ASN A 78 2.37 -19.17 14.36
CA ASN A 78 3.50 -18.94 13.46
C ASN A 78 3.89 -17.45 13.51
N TRP A 79 5.09 -17.16 14.03
CA TRP A 79 5.61 -15.81 14.19
C TRP A 79 5.75 -15.04 12.86
N LEU A 80 5.83 -15.74 11.71
CA LEU A 80 5.86 -15.10 10.39
C LEU A 80 4.58 -14.32 10.08
N TRP A 81 3.41 -14.78 10.54
CA TRP A 81 2.18 -14.02 10.45
C TRP A 81 2.25 -12.70 11.24
N GLY A 82 2.89 -12.72 12.42
CA GLY A 82 3.17 -11.53 13.20
C GLY A 82 4.15 -10.57 12.51
N LEU A 83 5.24 -11.08 11.92
CA LEU A 83 6.17 -10.26 11.14
C LEU A 83 5.50 -9.63 9.91
N SER A 84 4.70 -10.39 9.18
CA SER A 84 3.93 -9.89 8.04
C SER A 84 2.96 -8.78 8.46
N ALA A 85 2.24 -8.96 9.57
CA ALA A 85 1.36 -7.95 10.14
C ALA A 85 2.11 -6.68 10.53
N ALA A 86 3.28 -6.81 11.15
CA ALA A 86 4.12 -5.68 11.54
C ALA A 86 4.55 -4.84 10.31
N LEU A 87 4.92 -5.49 9.21
CA LEU A 87 5.26 -4.81 7.96
C LEU A 87 4.05 -4.08 7.34
N LEU A 88 2.87 -4.70 7.34
CA LEU A 88 1.64 -4.07 6.86
C LEU A 88 1.31 -2.80 7.68
N ILE A 89 1.39 -2.90 9.02
CA ILE A 89 1.17 -1.74 9.90
C ILE A 89 2.21 -0.67 9.64
N ALA A 90 3.49 -1.03 9.47
CA ALA A 90 4.61 -0.09 9.31
C ALA A 90 4.44 0.86 8.11
N ILE A 91 3.61 0.50 7.13
CA ILE A 91 3.24 1.38 6.01
C ILE A 91 2.56 2.66 6.51
N GLN A 92 1.75 2.60 7.56
CA GLN A 92 1.03 3.76 8.08
C GLN A 92 1.96 4.80 8.73
N PRO A 93 2.83 4.47 9.70
CA PRO A 93 3.80 5.42 10.22
C PRO A 93 4.80 5.86 9.16
N PHE A 94 5.22 4.98 8.23
CA PHE A 94 6.04 5.38 7.09
C PHE A 94 5.35 6.47 6.25
N THR A 95 4.08 6.27 5.92
CA THR A 95 3.29 7.23 5.14
C THR A 95 3.12 8.54 5.91
N ALA A 96 2.82 8.46 7.21
CA ALA A 96 2.64 9.65 8.07
C ALA A 96 3.92 10.50 8.15
N LEU A 97 5.09 9.86 8.33
CA LEU A 97 6.35 10.55 8.52
C LEU A 97 6.93 11.12 7.22
N PHE A 98 6.88 10.35 6.13
CA PHE A 98 7.63 10.68 4.91
C PHE A 98 6.76 11.20 3.76
N ILE A 99 5.46 10.86 3.71
CA ILE A 99 4.61 11.11 2.54
C ILE A 99 3.47 12.09 2.84
N ALA A 100 2.92 12.12 4.06
CA ALA A 100 1.71 12.88 4.37
C ALA A 100 1.85 14.39 4.09
N LYS A 101 3.00 14.99 4.40
CA LYS A 101 3.29 16.39 4.08
C LYS A 101 3.28 16.65 2.56
N THR A 102 3.90 15.76 1.80
CA THR A 102 3.92 15.80 0.34
C THR A 102 2.52 15.65 -0.25
N ASN A 103 1.70 14.73 0.29
CA ASN A 103 0.31 14.58 -0.12
C ASN A 103 -0.49 15.87 0.08
N ALA A 104 -0.39 16.45 1.28
CA ALA A 104 -1.10 17.70 1.60
C ALA A 104 -0.69 18.82 0.65
N ALA A 105 0.61 19.01 0.42
CA ALA A 105 1.11 20.00 -0.52
C ALA A 105 0.59 19.79 -1.94
N LEU A 106 0.63 18.56 -2.46
CA LEU A 106 0.15 18.25 -3.82
C LEU A 106 -1.37 18.41 -3.97
N ILE A 107 -2.15 18.18 -2.91
CA ILE A 107 -3.60 18.35 -2.92
C ILE A 107 -4.02 19.82 -3.08
N GLU A 108 -3.28 20.73 -2.47
CA GLU A 108 -3.60 22.17 -2.44
C GLU A 108 -3.19 22.92 -3.72
N ILE A 109 -2.23 22.40 -4.50
CA ILE A 109 -1.78 23.06 -5.72
C ILE A 109 -2.87 23.02 -6.79
N ASN A 110 -3.20 24.19 -7.34
CA ASN A 110 -4.03 24.30 -8.55
C ASN A 110 -3.27 23.70 -9.75
N PRO A 111 -3.81 22.70 -10.47
CA PRO A 111 -3.13 22.11 -11.63
C PRO A 111 -2.67 23.14 -12.68
N LYS A 112 -3.41 24.24 -12.87
CA LYS A 112 -3.04 25.30 -13.83
C LYS A 112 -1.78 26.08 -13.42
N GLU A 113 -1.41 26.01 -12.15
CA GLU A 113 -0.24 26.68 -11.56
C GLU A 113 0.92 25.71 -11.33
N ALA A 114 0.82 24.47 -11.82
CA ALA A 114 1.85 23.46 -11.65
C ALA A 114 3.17 23.89 -12.32
N THR A 115 4.26 23.89 -11.55
CA THR A 115 5.61 24.27 -11.99
C THR A 115 6.55 23.08 -12.03
N GLU A 116 7.81 23.29 -12.45
CA GLU A 116 8.86 22.26 -12.33
C GLU A 116 9.12 21.85 -10.86
N ALA A 117 8.82 22.72 -9.88
CA ALA A 117 8.87 22.36 -8.47
C ALA A 117 7.79 21.33 -8.12
N THR A 118 6.57 21.47 -8.67
CA THR A 118 5.49 20.48 -8.54
C THR A 118 5.93 19.11 -9.09
N LYS A 119 6.53 19.08 -10.29
CA LYS A 119 7.04 17.83 -10.89
C LYS A 119 8.13 17.19 -10.03
N THR A 120 9.00 18.00 -9.43
CA THR A 120 10.03 17.50 -8.49
C THR A 120 9.40 16.90 -7.23
N LEU A 121 8.36 17.53 -6.70
CA LEU A 121 7.61 17.03 -5.56
C LEU A 121 6.93 15.69 -5.86
N ILE A 122 6.29 15.56 -7.04
CA ILE A 122 5.68 14.30 -7.51
C ILE A 122 6.74 13.21 -7.69
N ARG A 123 7.90 13.52 -8.29
CA ARG A 123 9.02 12.54 -8.39
C ARG A 123 9.51 12.06 -7.03
N GLY A 124 9.56 12.95 -6.03
CA GLY A 124 9.88 12.58 -4.65
C GLY A 124 8.83 11.64 -4.05
N TRP A 125 7.55 11.95 -4.28
CA TRP A 125 6.44 11.08 -3.89
C TRP A 125 6.52 9.70 -4.52
N ASP A 126 6.79 9.62 -5.83
CA ASP A 126 6.88 8.36 -6.59
C ASP A 126 7.95 7.43 -6.01
N ARG A 127 9.13 7.97 -5.67
CA ARG A 127 10.21 7.21 -5.03
C ARG A 127 9.78 6.61 -3.68
N LEU A 128 9.09 7.40 -2.86
CA LEU A 128 8.57 6.93 -1.58
C LEU A 128 7.43 5.91 -1.75
N HIS A 129 6.64 6.04 -2.81
CA HIS A 129 5.60 5.07 -3.15
C HIS A 129 6.19 3.70 -3.55
N HIS A 130 7.30 3.68 -4.29
CA HIS A 130 8.02 2.43 -4.56
C HIS A 130 8.48 1.75 -3.27
N MET A 131 8.94 2.50 -2.27
CA MET A 131 9.30 1.94 -0.97
C MET A 131 8.11 1.29 -0.26
N ARG A 132 6.92 1.92 -0.33
CA ARG A 132 5.68 1.28 0.17
C ARG A 132 5.33 0.01 -0.57
N THR A 133 5.57 -0.02 -1.88
CA THR A 133 5.35 -1.21 -2.72
C THR A 133 6.26 -2.35 -2.29
N VAL A 134 7.54 -2.08 -2.02
CA VAL A 134 8.49 -3.07 -1.49
C VAL A 134 8.04 -3.59 -0.12
N LEU A 135 7.65 -2.69 0.81
CA LEU A 135 7.19 -3.07 2.14
C LEU A 135 5.97 -4.00 2.09
N ILE A 136 4.94 -3.64 1.32
CA ILE A 136 3.72 -4.45 1.25
C ILE A 136 3.94 -5.77 0.52
N THR A 137 4.79 -5.77 -0.52
CA THR A 137 5.15 -7.00 -1.24
C THR A 137 5.92 -7.94 -0.32
N SER A 138 6.83 -7.41 0.49
CA SER A 138 7.56 -8.20 1.50
C SER A 138 6.62 -8.78 2.55
N SER A 139 5.66 -7.99 3.03
CA SER A 139 4.60 -8.46 3.94
C SER A 139 3.83 -9.64 3.34
N PHE A 140 3.42 -9.53 2.07
CA PHE A 140 2.72 -10.60 1.37
C PHE A 140 3.57 -11.85 1.18
N THR A 141 4.82 -11.72 0.75
CA THR A 141 5.72 -12.86 0.59
C THR A 141 5.91 -13.61 1.91
N ILE A 142 6.06 -12.89 3.03
CA ILE A 142 6.20 -13.51 4.36
C ILE A 142 4.91 -14.22 4.79
N ALA A 143 3.74 -13.61 4.58
CA ALA A 143 2.45 -14.25 4.84
C ALA A 143 2.25 -15.51 3.98
N LEU A 144 2.65 -15.47 2.71
CA LEU A 144 2.57 -16.62 1.82
C LEU A 144 3.47 -17.76 2.29
N ILE A 145 4.70 -17.46 2.71
CA ILE A 145 5.60 -18.46 3.31
C ILE A 145 4.99 -19.04 4.58
N ALA A 146 4.41 -18.19 5.44
CA ALA A 146 3.77 -18.63 6.69
C ALA A 146 2.62 -19.62 6.42
N HIS A 147 1.77 -19.31 5.42
CA HIS A 147 0.67 -20.17 5.01
C HIS A 147 1.13 -21.53 4.45
N VAL A 148 2.19 -21.54 3.62
CA VAL A 148 2.72 -22.81 3.06
C VAL A 148 3.34 -23.69 4.15
N GLN A 149 3.76 -23.14 5.29
CA GLN A 149 4.26 -23.91 6.44
C GLN A 149 3.15 -24.49 7.32
N THR A 150 1.94 -23.92 7.26
CA THR A 150 0.78 -24.32 8.08
C THR A 150 -0.24 -25.16 7.32
N ALA A 151 -0.23 -25.10 5.98
CA ALA A 151 -1.04 -25.92 5.08
C ALA A 151 -0.48 -27.33 4.89
#